data_AF-A0A139SXP7-F1
#
_entry.id   AF-A0A139SXP7-F1
#
_cell.length_a   1.000
_cell.length_b   1.000
_cell.length_c   1.000
_cell.angle_alpha   90.00
_cell.angle_beta   90.00
_cell.angle_gamma   90.00
#
_symmetry.space_group_name_H-M   'P 1'
#
loop_
_entity.id
_entity.type
_entity.pdbx_description
1 polymer ?
#
loop_
_entity_poly.entity_id
_entity_poly.type
_entity_poly.pdbx_seq_one_letter_code
_entity_poly.pdbx_strand_id
1 'polypeptide(L)'
;MFSQRFQLPVQVTRHAQERMLERGINDDLLLELIETGTAKYKDATRLWLFKAIAGRTDNLLCIAAVLESKLVVKTVMHHFDTEA
;
A
#
# COMPACT_ATOMS: atom_id res chain seq x y z
N MET A 1 -12.11 4.92 -2.69
CA MET A 1 -10.97 5.84 -2.57
C MET A 1 -10.40 6.16 -3.95
N PHE A 2 -9.72 7.29 -4.11
CA PHE A 2 -9.07 7.69 -5.36
C PHE A 2 -7.66 8.23 -5.06
N SER A 3 -6.66 7.82 -5.83
CA SER A 3 -5.28 8.28 -5.66
C SER A 3 -4.98 9.44 -6.59
N GLN A 4 -4.47 10.54 -6.04
CA GLN A 4 -4.04 11.71 -6.81
C GLN A 4 -2.67 11.49 -7.44
N ARG A 5 -1.76 10.81 -6.74
CA ARG A 5 -0.45 10.44 -7.27
C ARG A 5 -0.52 9.60 -8.53
N PHE A 6 -1.42 8.61 -8.56
CA PHE A 6 -1.56 7.69 -9.70
C PHE A 6 -2.69 8.09 -10.66
N GLN A 7 -3.53 9.06 -10.31
CA GLN A 7 -4.73 9.44 -11.07
C GLN A 7 -5.65 8.23 -11.36
N LEU A 8 -5.79 7.34 -10.38
CA LEU A 8 -6.54 6.09 -10.51
C LEU A 8 -7.46 5.85 -9.31
N PRO A 9 -8.64 5.22 -9.52
CA PRO A 9 -9.42 4.69 -8.41
C PRO A 9 -8.63 3.60 -7.69
N VAL A 10 -8.70 3.59 -6.36
CA VAL A 10 -8.05 2.57 -5.52
C VAL A 10 -9.05 1.47 -5.22
N GLN A 11 -8.68 0.24 -5.55
CA GLN A 11 -9.45 -0.96 -5.25
C GLN A 11 -8.67 -1.82 -4.24
N VAL A 12 -9.23 -2.01 -3.06
CA VAL A 12 -8.65 -2.89 -2.04
C VAL A 12 -9.25 -4.29 -2.22
N THR A 13 -8.39 -5.30 -2.36
CA THR A 13 -8.87 -6.69 -2.40
C THR A 13 -9.34 -7.15 -1.02
N ARG A 14 -10.23 -8.16 -0.97
CA ARG A 14 -10.69 -8.75 0.30
C ARG A 14 -9.53 -9.15 1.21
N HIS A 15 -8.49 -9.78 0.65
CA HIS A 15 -7.30 -10.17 1.42
C HIS A 15 -6.59 -8.96 2.02
N ALA A 16 -6.42 -7.88 1.26
CA ALA A 16 -5.83 -6.65 1.78
C ALA A 16 -6.69 -6.00 2.87
N GLN A 17 -8.03 -6.02 2.74
CA GLN A 17 -8.94 -5.53 3.78
C GLN A 17 -8.80 -6.32 5.08
N GLU A 18 -8.73 -7.66 5.01
CA GLU A 18 -8.49 -8.51 6.18
C GLU A 18 -7.15 -8.16 6.86
N ARG A 19 -6.08 -7.98 6.06
CA ARG A 19 -4.76 -7.58 6.57
C ARG A 19 -4.74 -6.18 7.18
N MET A 20 -5.51 -5.25 6.64
CA MET A 20 -5.70 -3.91 7.17
C MET A 20 -6.38 -3.95 8.54
N LEU A 21 -7.47 -4.72 8.67
CA LEU A 21 -8.21 -4.87 9.93
C LEU A 21 -7.33 -5.48 11.03
N GLU A 22 -6.59 -6.55 10.73
CA GLU A 22 -5.65 -7.19 11.67
C GLU A 22 -4.61 -6.21 12.23
N ARG A 23 -4.26 -5.16 11.48
CA ARG A 23 -3.19 -4.21 11.80
C ARG A 23 -3.73 -2.84 12.23
N GLY A 24 -5.05 -2.65 12.31
CA GLY A 24 -5.64 -1.33 12.60
C GLY A 24 -5.21 -0.27 11.58
N ILE A 25 -5.21 -0.63 10.29
CA ILE A 25 -4.97 0.29 9.17
C ILE A 25 -6.33 0.63 8.58
N ASN A 26 -6.68 1.91 8.59
CA ASN A 26 -7.90 2.40 7.96
C ASN A 26 -7.62 2.92 6.54
N ASP A 27 -8.70 3.28 5.84
CA ASP A 27 -8.63 3.81 4.48
C ASP A 27 -7.81 5.11 4.38
N ASP A 28 -7.87 5.97 5.40
CA ASP A 28 -7.10 7.23 5.43
C ASP A 28 -5.59 6.97 5.50
N LEU A 29 -5.15 6.07 6.37
CA LEU A 29 -3.74 5.69 6.50
C LEU A 29 -3.24 4.96 5.25
N LEU A 30 -4.08 4.11 4.66
CA LEU A 30 -3.77 3.46 3.38
C LEU A 30 -3.60 4.51 2.26
N LEU A 31 -4.49 5.49 2.19
CA LEU A 31 -4.40 6.55 1.19
C LEU A 31 -3.16 7.42 1.41
N GLU A 32 -2.84 7.78 2.66
CA GLU A 32 -1.62 8.50 2.99
C GLU A 32 -0.36 7.74 2.52
N LEU A 33 -0.31 6.43 2.76
CA LEU A 33 0.76 5.55 2.30
C LEU A 33 0.86 5.52 0.77
N ILE A 34 -0.27 5.48 0.06
CA ILE A 34 -0.31 5.50 -1.40
C ILE A 34 0.24 6.84 -1.96
N GLU A 35 -0.21 7.95 -1.38
CA GLU A 35 0.14 9.29 -1.87
C GLU A 35 1.59 9.68 -1.53
N THR A 36 2.06 9.34 -0.33
CA THR A 36 3.33 9.87 0.20
C THR A 36 4.41 8.83 0.42
N GLY A 37 4.08 7.54 0.28
CA GLY A 37 5.05 6.45 0.45
C GLY A 37 6.09 6.40 -0.66
N THR A 38 7.23 5.78 -0.37
CA THR A 38 8.25 5.51 -1.38
C THR A 38 7.76 4.38 -2.29
N ALA A 39 7.77 4.60 -3.61
CA ALA A 39 7.39 3.59 -4.59
C ALA A 39 8.62 2.82 -5.08
N LYS A 40 8.60 1.48 -4.99
CA LYS A 40 9.54 0.58 -5.66
C LYS A 40 8.77 -0.22 -6.71
N TYR A 41 9.12 -0.06 -7.98
CA TYR A 41 8.49 -0.80 -9.07
C TYR A 41 9.19 -2.15 -9.22
N LYS A 42 8.39 -3.24 -9.27
CA LYS A 42 8.87 -4.56 -9.69
C LYS A 42 8.99 -4.62 -11.22
N ASP A 43 8.02 -4.02 -11.90
CA ASP A 43 7.93 -3.91 -13.35
C ASP A 43 6.95 -2.78 -13.74
N ALA A 44 6.50 -2.76 -15.00
CA ALA A 44 5.63 -1.71 -15.55
C ALA A 44 4.27 -1.58 -14.82
N THR A 45 3.78 -2.64 -14.16
CA THR A 45 2.46 -2.62 -13.51
C THR A 45 2.53 -2.91 -12.02
N ARG A 46 3.47 -3.72 -11.56
CA ARG A 46 3.58 -4.12 -10.15
C ARG A 46 4.52 -3.21 -9.39
N LEU A 47 4.08 -2.73 -8.23
CA LEU A 47 4.88 -1.90 -7.33
C LEU A 47 4.62 -2.21 -5.87
N TRP A 48 5.58 -1.81 -5.06
CA TRP A 48 5.46 -1.68 -3.61
C TRP A 48 5.45 -0.21 -3.23
N LEU A 49 4.59 0.17 -2.28
CA LEU A 49 4.61 1.49 -1.65
C LEU A 49 4.84 1.29 -0.16
N PHE A 50 5.88 1.94 0.37
CA PHE A 50 6.25 1.78 1.77
C PHE A 50 6.52 3.13 2.45
N LYS A 51 6.16 3.20 3.73
CA LYS A 51 6.35 4.41 4.54
C LYS A 51 6.55 4.04 6.01
N ALA A 52 7.47 4.74 6.65
CA ALA A 52 7.59 4.72 8.10
C ALA A 52 6.48 5.59 8.73
N ILE A 53 5.65 5.01 9.57
CA ILE A 53 4.57 5.66 10.31
C ILE A 53 4.99 5.78 11.77
N ALA A 54 5.12 7.02 12.24
CA ALA A 54 5.49 7.30 13.62
C ALA A 54 4.38 6.83 14.60
N GLY A 55 4.79 6.36 15.79
CA GLY A 55 3.85 5.96 16.84
C GLY A 55 3.26 4.54 16.70
N ARG A 56 3.73 3.75 15.71
CA ARG A 56 3.34 2.35 15.53
C ARG A 56 4.48 1.40 15.92
N THR A 57 4.14 0.23 16.46
CA THR A 57 5.11 -0.84 16.76
C THR A 57 5.57 -1.59 15.51
N ASP A 58 4.77 -1.53 14.43
CA ASP A 58 5.05 -1.99 13.08
C ASP A 58 5.32 -0.79 12.15
N ASN A 59 6.24 0.08 12.57
CA ASN A 59 6.42 1.41 11.99
C ASN A 59 6.66 1.42 10.47
N LEU A 60 7.26 0.41 9.86
CA LEU A 60 7.39 0.33 8.41
C LEU A 60 6.21 -0.43 7.79
N LEU A 61 5.25 0.31 7.24
CA LEU A 61 4.15 -0.26 6.45
C LEU A 61 4.53 -0.36 4.98
N CYS A 62 4.07 -1.42 4.33
CA CYS A 62 4.24 -1.65 2.91
C CYS A 62 2.97 -2.22 2.28
N ILE A 63 2.62 -1.74 1.09
CA ILE A 63 1.58 -2.34 0.26
C ILE A 63 2.17 -2.90 -1.01
N ALA A 64 1.69 -4.08 -1.40
CA ALA A 64 1.90 -4.59 -2.75
C ALA A 64 0.68 -4.21 -3.60
N ALA A 65 0.91 -3.52 -4.71
CA ALA A 65 -0.12 -3.02 -5.59
C ALA A 65 0.16 -3.36 -7.06
N VAL A 66 -0.90 -3.33 -7.86
CA VAL A 66 -0.84 -3.44 -9.33
C VAL A 66 -1.53 -2.23 -9.95
N LEU A 67 -0.86 -1.59 -10.90
CA LEU A 67 -1.34 -0.50 -11.73
C LEU A 67 -1.93 -1.06 -13.03
N GLU A 68 -3.25 -0.99 -13.14
CA GLU A 68 -3.99 -1.30 -14.38
C GLU A 68 -4.94 -0.12 -14.69
N SER A 69 -6.21 -0.38 -15.01
CA SER A 69 -7.26 0.65 -15.04
C SER A 69 -7.61 1.20 -13.64
N LYS A 70 -7.02 0.61 -12.59
CA LYS A 70 -7.18 0.94 -11.17
C LYS A 70 -5.88 0.66 -10.45
N LEU A 71 -5.68 1.27 -9.29
CA LEU A 71 -4.64 0.85 -8.34
C LEU A 71 -5.21 -0.27 -7.45
N VAL A 72 -4.81 -1.51 -7.72
CA VAL A 72 -5.31 -2.68 -6.99
C VAL A 72 -4.37 -3.03 -5.85
N VAL A 73 -4.79 -2.81 -4.61
CA VAL A 73 -4.04 -3.18 -3.40
C VAL A 73 -4.26 -4.66 -3.10
N LYS A 74 -3.19 -5.45 -3.21
CA LYS A 74 -3.22 -6.92 -3.08
C LYS A 74 -3.02 -7.37 -1.64
N THR A 75 -2.16 -6.69 -0.89
CA THR A 75 -1.90 -6.98 0.52
C THR A 75 -1.23 -5.79 1.21
N VAL A 76 -1.25 -5.80 2.54
CA VAL A 76 -0.54 -4.86 3.41
C VAL A 76 0.37 -5.65 4.35
N MET A 77 1.64 -5.25 4.43
CA MET A 77 2.73 -5.93 5.12
C MET A 77 3.49 -4.96 6.03
N HIS A 78 4.25 -5.51 6.95
CA HIS A 78 5.22 -4.82 7.81
C HIS A 78 6.47 -5.71 7.89
N HIS A 79 7.66 -5.12 8.14
CA HIS A 79 8.95 -5.83 8.05
C HIS A 79 9.13 -6.61 6.74
N PHE A 80 9.05 -5.90 5.60
CA PHE A 80 9.30 -6.52 4.30
C PHE A 80 10.72 -6.15 3.84
N ASP A 81 11.47 -7.16 3.39
CA ASP A 81 12.68 -6.93 2.60
C ASP A 81 12.27 -6.79 1.14
N THR A 82 12.73 -5.72 0.50
CA THR A 82 12.72 -5.69 -0.96
C THR A 82 13.88 -6.57 -1.40
N GLU A 83 13.64 -7.66 -2.12
CA GLU A 83 14.72 -8.53 -2.64
C GLU A 83 15.88 -7.66 -3.17
N ALA A 84 17.08 -7.94 -2.65
CA ALA A 84 18.32 -7.22 -2.88
C ALA A 84 18.87 -7.47 -4.29
#